data_AF-A0A4Q4SSD5-F1
#
_entry.id   AF-A0A4Q4SSD5-F1
#
_cell.length_a   1.000
_cell.length_b   1.000
_cell.length_c   1.000
_cell.angle_alpha   90.00
_cell.angle_beta   90.00
_cell.angle_gamma   90.00
#
_symmetry.space_group_name_H-M   'P 1'
#
loop_
_entity.id
_entity.type
_entity.pdbx_description
1 polymer ?
#
loop_
_entity_poly.entity_id
_entity_poly.type
_entity_poly.pdbx_seq_one_letter_code
_entity_poly.pdbx_strand_id
1 'polypeptide(L)' 'MKLLLLLALALSVLPLSHAFCPGGFERTCAYTVKMDIDGTALVVRADCDTADFEHRTTQLDLKYCIANHDGQVVAQKE' A
#
# COMPACT_ATOMS: atom_id res chain seq x y z
N MET A 1 14.76 3.26 45.39
CA MET A 1 13.66 3.73 44.51
C MET A 1 14.13 4.77 43.47
N LYS A 2 15.30 4.58 42.85
CA LYS A 2 15.81 5.47 41.76
C LYS A 2 16.05 4.74 40.43
N LEU A 3 16.02 3.40 40.44
CA LEU A 3 16.23 2.59 39.22
C LEU A 3 14.98 2.48 38.34
N LEU A 4 13.78 2.63 38.92
CA LEU A 4 12.51 2.45 38.20
C LEU A 4 12.12 3.66 37.33
N LEU A 5 12.67 4.85 37.60
CA LEU A 5 12.42 6.05 36.78
C LEU A 5 13.26 6.10 35.49
N LEU A 6 14.38 5.36 35.43
CA LEU A 6 15.24 5.36 34.25
C LEU A 6 14.74 4.42 33.15
N LEU A 7 14.00 3.35 33.50
CA LEU A 7 13.41 2.47 32.49
C LEU A 7 12.17 3.08 31.82
N ALA A 8 11.44 3.97 32.49
CA ALA A 8 10.24 4.59 31.93
C ALA A 8 10.56 5.66 30.87
N LEU A 9 11.76 6.24 30.88
CA LEU A 9 12.19 7.25 29.90
C LEU A 9 12.78 6.67 28.61
N ALA A 10 13.10 5.37 28.59
CA ALA A 10 13.63 4.70 27.41
C ALA A 10 12.55 4.20 26.43
N LEU A 11 11.27 4.20 26.84
CA LEU A 11 10.15 3.80 25.98
C LEU A 11 9.56 4.96 25.15
N SER A 12 10.04 6.19 25.31
CA SER A 12 9.47 7.37 24.68
C SER A 12 10.33 7.89 23.53
N VAL A 13 10.60 7.10 22.50
CA VAL A 13 10.89 7.55 21.11
C VAL A 13 11.18 6.33 20.23
N LEU A 14 10.17 5.52 19.98
CA LEU A 14 10.06 4.96 18.63
C LEU A 14 9.25 5.99 17.87
N PRO A 15 9.84 6.77 16.95
CA PRO A 15 8.99 7.38 15.95
C PRO A 15 8.29 6.20 15.29
N LEU A 16 6.95 6.18 15.34
CA LEU A 16 6.19 5.49 14.32
C LEU A 16 6.79 6.05 13.03
N SER A 17 7.67 5.25 12.44
CA SER A 17 8.25 5.54 11.16
C SER A 17 7.02 5.57 10.29
N HIS A 18 6.56 6.78 9.99
CA HIS A 18 5.62 7.01 8.93
C HIS A 18 6.18 6.15 7.82
N ALA A 19 5.42 5.14 7.39
CA ALA A 19 5.76 4.39 6.20
C ALA A 19 5.72 5.41 5.08
N PHE A 20 6.82 6.13 4.93
CA PHE A 20 7.08 7.07 3.89
C PHE A 20 7.31 6.14 2.72
N CYS A 21 6.26 5.94 1.94
CA CYS A 21 6.31 5.24 0.66
C CYS A 21 6.52 6.32 -0.41
N PRO A 22 7.76 6.78 -0.70
CA PRO A 22 8.01 7.81 -1.72
C PRO A 22 7.86 7.26 -3.15
N GLY A 23 7.29 6.08 -3.32
CA GLY A 23 7.01 5.44 -4.60
C GLY A 23 5.76 4.58 -4.50
N GLY A 24 5.21 4.18 -5.63
CA GLY A 24 4.04 3.33 -5.65
C GLY A 24 4.35 1.93 -5.12
N PHE A 25 3.32 1.09 -5.05
CA PHE A 25 3.43 -0.27 -4.53
C PHE A 25 4.46 -1.13 -5.26
N GLU A 26 4.85 -0.78 -6.50
CA GLU A 26 5.83 -1.51 -7.31
C GLU A 26 7.22 -1.60 -6.68
N ARG A 27 7.56 -0.70 -5.75
CA ARG A 27 8.87 -0.68 -5.10
C ARG A 27 8.99 -1.66 -3.94
N THR A 28 7.86 -2.02 -3.34
CA THR A 28 7.81 -2.77 -2.08
C THR A 28 7.04 -4.08 -2.21
N CYS A 29 6.39 -4.31 -3.35
CA CYS A 29 5.56 -5.48 -3.58
C CYS A 29 5.95 -6.20 -4.87
N ALA A 30 5.84 -7.53 -4.86
CA ALA A 30 5.73 -8.27 -6.12
C ALA A 30 4.33 -8.06 -6.68
N TYR A 31 4.18 -7.83 -7.98
CA TYR A 31 2.87 -7.57 -8.55
C TYR A 31 2.70 -8.18 -9.94
N THR A 32 1.44 -8.41 -10.30
CA THR A 32 1.03 -8.79 -11.65
C THR A 32 -0.14 -7.94 -12.07
N VAL A 33 -0.14 -7.53 -13.34
CA VAL A 33 -1.28 -6.87 -13.98
C VAL A 33 -1.90 -7.88 -14.94
N LYS A 34 -3.20 -8.13 -14.78
CA LYS A 34 -3.94 -9.05 -15.65
C LYS A 34 -5.21 -8.37 -16.14
N MET A 35 -5.61 -8.71 -17.36
CA MET A 35 -7.00 -8.48 -17.77
C MET A 35 -7.88 -9.51 -17.07
N ASP A 36 -9.05 -9.08 -16.59
CA ASP A 36 -10.05 -9.98 -16.04
C ASP A 36 -10.56 -10.97 -17.12
N ILE A 37 -11.24 -12.03 -16.69
CA ILE A 37 -11.67 -13.17 -17.50
C ILE A 37 -12.52 -12.75 -18.70
N ASP A 38 -13.29 -11.66 -18.55
CA ASP A 38 -14.12 -11.09 -19.60
C ASP A 38 -13.38 -10.08 -20.50
N GLY A 39 -12.10 -9.81 -20.24
CA GLY A 39 -11.26 -8.86 -20.97
C GLY A 39 -11.64 -7.39 -20.75
N THR A 40 -12.52 -7.09 -19.79
CA THR A 40 -13.06 -5.73 -19.61
C THR A 40 -12.36 -4.92 -18.53
N ALA A 41 -11.73 -5.60 -17.57
CA ALA A 41 -11.14 -4.97 -16.40
C ALA A 41 -9.64 -5.20 -16.33
N LEU A 42 -8.90 -4.21 -15.82
CA LEU A 42 -7.47 -4.35 -15.53
C LEU A 42 -7.30 -4.50 -14.02
N VAL A 43 -6.95 -5.72 -13.59
CA VAL A 43 -6.76 -6.04 -12.17
C VAL A 43 -5.27 -6.05 -11.86
N VAL A 44 -4.88 -5.23 -10.90
CA VAL A 44 -3.55 -5.23 -10.29
C VAL A 44 -3.61 -6.09 -9.05
N ARG A 45 -2.88 -7.22 -9.05
CA ARG A 45 -2.66 -8.05 -7.87
C ARG A 45 -1.27 -7.77 -7.32
N ALA A 46 -1.18 -7.40 -6.06
CA ALA A 46 0.08 -7.12 -5.39
C ALA A 46 0.23 -8.00 -4.14
N ASP A 47 1.41 -8.58 -3.99
CA ASP A 47 1.84 -9.36 -2.84
C ASP A 47 2.88 -8.53 -2.08
N CYS A 48 2.50 -8.03 -0.90
CA CYS A 48 3.26 -7.06 -0.12
C CYS A 48 3.44 -7.56 1.32
N ASP A 49 4.56 -7.19 1.95
CA ASP A 49 4.72 -7.37 3.39
C ASP A 49 4.19 -6.13 4.13
N THR A 50 3.42 -6.34 5.19
CA THR A 50 2.93 -5.26 6.05
C THR A 50 4.03 -4.75 6.98
N ALA A 51 3.78 -3.64 7.67
CA ALA A 51 4.68 -3.13 8.70
C ALA A 51 4.91 -4.13 9.85
N ASP A 52 3.98 -5.07 10.05
CA ASP A 52 4.06 -6.13 11.05
C ASP A 52 4.73 -7.41 10.50
N PHE A 53 5.39 -7.32 9.34
CA PHE A 53 6.06 -8.42 8.64
C PHE A 53 5.12 -9.56 8.21
N GLU A 54 3.83 -9.27 8.05
CA GLU A 54 2.88 -10.23 7.49
C GLU A 54 2.82 -10.13 5.98
N HIS A 55 2.84 -11.28 5.30
CA HIS A 55 2.65 -11.33 3.86
C HIS A 55 1.16 -11.24 3.50
N ARG A 56 0.78 -10.25 2.69
CA ARG A 56 -0.60 -9.99 2.29
C ARG A 56 -0.71 -9.83 0.78
N THR A 57 -1.68 -10.55 0.20
CA THR A 57 -2.14 -10.32 -1.17
C THR A 57 -3.28 -9.32 -1.18
N THR A 58 -3.18 -8.28 -2.00
CA THR A 58 -4.28 -7.34 -2.29
C THR A 58 -4.56 -7.29 -3.80
N GLN A 59 -5.77 -6.85 -4.14
CA GLN A 59 -6.20 -6.66 -5.52
C GLN A 59 -6.89 -5.31 -5.68
N LEU A 60 -6.60 -4.64 -6.79
CA LEU A 60 -7.24 -3.40 -7.19
C LEU A 60 -7.74 -3.54 -8.62
N ASP A 61 -9.05 -3.36 -8.81
CA ASP A 61 -9.65 -3.29 -10.14
C ASP A 61 -9.68 -1.84 -10.62
N LEU A 62 -8.85 -1.53 -11.62
CA LEU A 62 -8.69 -0.17 -12.11
C LEU A 62 -9.95 0.38 -12.79
N LYS A 63 -10.91 -0.46 -13.20
CA LYS A 63 -12.14 0.02 -13.86
C LYS A 63 -12.98 0.96 -12.97
N TYR A 64 -12.80 0.85 -11.66
CA TYR A 64 -13.45 1.73 -10.66
C TYR A 64 -12.59 2.92 -10.26
N CYS A 65 -11.31 2.96 -10.63
CA CYS A 65 -10.37 3.98 -10.17
C CYS A 65 -9.95 4.94 -11.27
N ILE A 66 -10.02 4.52 -12.53
CA ILE A 66 -9.66 5.34 -13.68
C ILE A 66 -10.78 5.33 -14.72
N ALA A 67 -10.85 6.39 -15.51
CA ALA A 67 -11.75 6.53 -16.63
C ALA A 67 -11.00 7.07 -17.84
N ASN A 68 -11.58 6.87 -19.02
CA ASN A 68 -11.16 7.57 -20.23
C ASN A 68 -12.12 8.74 -20.45
N HIS A 69 -11.61 9.97 -20.39
CA HIS A 69 -12.35 11.18 -20.71
C HIS A 69 -11.69 11.86 -21.91
N ASP A 70 -12.39 11.85 -23.05
CA ASP A 70 -11.93 12.42 -24.33
C ASP A 70 -10.53 11.93 -24.76
N GLY A 71 -10.25 10.63 -24.60
CA GLY A 71 -8.97 10.02 -24.97
C GLY A 71 -7.88 10.14 -23.91
N GLN A 72 -8.17 10.75 -22.76
CA GLN A 72 -7.24 10.91 -21.65
C GLN A 72 -7.62 10.00 -20.48
N VAL A 73 -6.63 9.30 -19.93
CA VAL A 73 -6.82 8.53 -18.70
C VAL A 73 -6.83 9.48 -17.52
N VAL A 74 -7.91 9.47 -16.75
CA VAL A 74 -8.13 10.31 -15.57
C VAL A 74 -8.48 9.45 -14.37
N ALA A 75 -8.18 9.90 -13.16
CA ALA A 75 -8.69 9.27 -11.95
C ALA A 75 -10.21 9.51 -11.84
N GLN A 76 -10.98 8.47 -11.52
CA GLN A 76 -12.37 8.63 -11.11
C GLN A 76 -12.40 9.33 -9.74
N LYS A 77 -13.24 10.36 -9.62
CA LYS A 77 -13.60 10.95 -8.33
C LYS A 77 -14.85 10.23 -7.83
N GLU A 78 -14.85 9.86 -6.55
CA GLU A 78 -16.07 9.40 -5.86
C GLU A 78 -17.16 10.48 -5.86
#